data_AF-A0A9W2XKN9-F1
#
_entry.id   AF-A0A9W2XKN9-F1
#
_cell.length_a   1.000
_cell.length_b   1.000
_cell.length_c   1.000
_cell.angle_alpha   90.00
_cell.angle_beta   90.00
_cell.angle_gamma   90.00
#
_symmetry.space_group_name_H-M   'P 1'
#
loop_
_entity.id
_entity.type
_entity.pdbx_description
1 polymer ?
#
loop_
_entity_poly.entity_id
_entity_poly.type
_entity_poly.pdbx_seq_one_letter_code
_entity_poly.pdbx_strand_id
1 'polypeptide(L)'
;MMTDALETGDLSLTLTQLKVSDSGTYTCSITSVRGEHRVTDVQLQVKEWFPSWVTALLVVISVVLIVVVPVVIHFYQYIISVYHVDVESGVQSVQLPCKTMRYLTRFNKVEWYQYTNIVHTYEVDSEPTGHHHIQTEMKVTPMRWGNFSLTLKNPTEDNSGSWTCSVYRDGEMLEKKVHLQVKVPKVKVAPGQESVLLLFRTTVPSAVVVWSRKNGDKSDKVHVFHNGSDQPEDQPEDQFWLYRSRTEMTQNDFSLTLKHPTDFDSETFMCTVYGEDGNILRKKEVRLNVEVCKVKFAEGEESVLLPFRTTENLPDDVVVEWRREDLNHPVHIYLDGSEQLDQQDPGYEGRTEMKADLLTSGDFSLTLKEPKVQDEGTYVCEVFNTNIRRRKTVKLQVKGGRGLHRRTRRDSADPTPLLNLV
;
A
#
# COMPACT_ATOMS: atom_id res chain seq x y z
N MET A 1 71.49 4.07 -43.43
CA MET A 1 72.51 5.11 -43.65
C MET A 1 72.18 5.78 -44.96
N MET A 2 72.15 7.12 -45.04
CA MET A 2 71.86 7.82 -46.30
C MET A 2 73.07 7.71 -47.23
N THR A 3 72.82 7.61 -48.54
CA THR A 3 73.84 7.36 -49.58
C THR A 3 74.79 8.54 -49.84
N ASP A 4 74.41 9.72 -49.35
CA ASP A 4 74.99 11.03 -49.68
C ASP A 4 75.86 11.55 -48.50
N ALA A 5 76.01 10.74 -47.46
CA ALA A 5 76.54 11.14 -46.14
C ALA A 5 78.01 11.60 -46.16
N LEU A 6 78.78 11.26 -47.19
CA LEU A 6 80.16 11.73 -47.35
C LEU A 6 80.26 13.18 -47.86
N GLU A 7 79.24 13.71 -48.54
CA GLU A 7 79.25 15.09 -49.05
C GLU A 7 78.71 16.10 -48.04
N THR A 8 77.70 15.71 -47.26
CA THR A 8 77.07 16.57 -46.25
C THR A 8 77.76 16.55 -44.88
N GLY A 9 78.60 15.53 -44.64
CA GLY A 9 79.35 15.36 -43.39
C GLY A 9 78.53 14.82 -42.21
N ASP A 10 77.28 14.44 -42.42
CA ASP A 10 76.40 13.88 -41.38
C ASP A 10 76.27 12.36 -41.53
N LEU A 11 76.85 11.62 -40.57
CA LEU A 11 76.90 10.16 -40.51
C LEU A 11 75.94 9.59 -39.45
N SER A 12 74.87 10.31 -39.13
CA SER A 12 73.92 9.93 -38.07
C SER A 12 73.22 8.59 -38.32
N LEU A 13 73.08 7.79 -37.25
CA LEU A 13 72.33 6.54 -37.22
C LEU A 13 71.06 6.70 -36.39
N THR A 14 69.89 6.44 -36.97
CA THR A 14 68.61 6.48 -36.26
C THR A 14 68.14 5.05 -35.94
N LEU A 15 67.95 4.75 -34.66
CA LEU A 15 67.38 3.48 -34.19
C LEU A 15 65.87 3.66 -33.95
N THR A 16 65.06 2.70 -34.38
CA THR A 16 63.60 2.68 -34.12
C THR A 16 63.23 1.37 -33.43
N GLN A 17 62.23 1.40 -32.53
CA GLN A 17 61.81 0.25 -31.72
C GLN A 17 62.88 -0.31 -30.76
N LEU A 18 63.55 0.58 -30.03
CA LEU A 18 64.56 0.21 -29.02
C LEU A 18 63.98 -0.69 -27.92
N LYS A 19 64.67 -1.81 -27.65
CA LYS A 19 64.44 -2.72 -26.53
C LYS A 19 65.49 -2.52 -25.45
N VAL A 20 65.21 -2.95 -24.22
CA VAL A 20 66.18 -2.86 -23.09
C VAL A 20 67.49 -3.59 -23.43
N SER A 21 67.41 -4.70 -24.16
CA SER A 21 68.55 -5.47 -24.67
C SER A 21 69.47 -4.69 -25.60
N ASP A 22 68.98 -3.60 -26.20
CA ASP A 22 69.76 -2.78 -27.13
C ASP A 22 70.66 -1.80 -26.37
N SER A 23 70.60 -1.79 -25.03
CA SER A 23 71.53 -1.03 -24.19
C SER A 23 72.94 -1.61 -24.27
N GLY A 24 73.92 -0.77 -24.57
CA GLY A 24 75.30 -1.20 -24.77
C GLY A 24 76.18 -0.06 -25.27
N THR A 25 77.46 -0.36 -25.47
CA THR A 25 78.42 0.58 -26.04
C THR A 25 78.51 0.35 -27.54
N TYR A 26 78.20 1.38 -28.32
CA TYR A 26 78.24 1.37 -29.77
C TYR A 26 79.44 2.19 -30.24
N THR A 27 80.30 1.60 -31.06
CA THR A 27 81.48 2.25 -31.58
C THR A 27 81.22 2.79 -32.97
N CYS A 28 81.42 4.09 -33.15
CA CYS A 28 81.46 4.71 -34.48
C CYS A 28 82.92 4.90 -34.89
N SER A 29 83.32 4.30 -36.00
CA SER A 29 84.67 4.41 -36.55
C SER A 29 84.64 4.95 -37.96
N ILE A 30 85.42 6.00 -38.23
CA ILE A 30 85.60 6.57 -39.56
C ILE A 30 87.02 6.26 -40.03
N THR A 31 87.14 5.67 -41.22
CA THR A 31 88.41 5.21 -41.78
C THR A 31 88.74 6.02 -43.03
N SER A 32 89.85 6.77 -43.01
CA SER A 32 90.35 7.51 -44.18
C SER A 32 91.32 6.67 -45.01
N VAL A 33 91.42 6.94 -46.32
CA VAL A 33 92.27 6.22 -47.29
C VAL A 33 93.78 6.34 -46.97
N ARG A 34 94.17 7.29 -46.10
CA ARG A 34 95.54 7.42 -45.56
C ARG A 34 95.77 6.69 -44.21
N GLY A 35 94.78 5.93 -43.73
CA GLY A 35 94.91 5.07 -42.54
C GLY A 35 94.63 5.74 -41.19
N GLU A 36 94.13 6.99 -41.16
CA GLU A 36 93.71 7.61 -39.89
C GLU A 36 92.32 7.13 -39.46
N HIS A 37 92.26 6.57 -38.26
CA HIS A 37 91.04 6.14 -37.58
C HIS A 37 90.59 7.21 -36.59
N ARG A 38 89.36 7.70 -36.72
CA ARG A 38 88.67 8.42 -35.63
C ARG A 38 87.57 7.51 -35.08
N VAL A 39 87.67 7.21 -33.80
CA VAL A 39 86.77 6.28 -33.10
C VAL A 39 86.11 7.00 -31.94
N THR A 40 84.78 6.92 -31.87
CA THR A 40 83.99 7.46 -30.76
C THR A 40 83.03 6.39 -30.26
N ASP A 41 83.13 6.07 -28.99
CA ASP A 41 82.20 5.17 -28.33
C ASP A 41 81.01 5.94 -27.76
N VAL A 42 79.80 5.46 -28.05
CA VAL A 42 78.53 6.02 -27.59
C VAL A 42 77.83 4.98 -26.72
N GLN A 43 77.50 5.36 -25.49
CA GLN A 43 76.80 4.48 -24.57
C GLN A 43 75.29 4.70 -24.67
N LEU A 44 74.55 3.69 -25.11
CA LEU A 44 73.11 3.71 -25.18
C LEU A 44 72.52 3.01 -23.96
N GLN A 45 71.65 3.68 -23.22
CA GLN A 45 70.86 3.09 -22.13
C GLN A 45 69.38 3.23 -22.43
N VAL A 46 68.72 2.12 -22.70
CA VAL A 46 67.28 2.03 -22.92
C VAL A 46 66.62 1.63 -21.60
N LYS A 47 65.76 2.50 -21.05
CA LYS A 47 65.01 2.23 -19.81
C LYS A 47 63.64 1.63 -20.12
N GLU A 48 63.18 0.70 -19.28
CA GLU A 48 61.82 0.19 -19.36
C GLU A 48 60.81 1.32 -19.09
N TRP A 49 59.78 1.42 -19.94
CA TRP A 49 58.69 2.41 -19.78
C TRP A 49 57.83 2.09 -18.55
N PHE A 50 57.62 0.79 -18.26
CA PHE A 50 57.08 0.31 -17.00
C PHE A 50 57.89 -0.90 -16.56
N PRO A 51 58.43 -0.92 -15.33
CA PRO A 51 59.14 -2.08 -14.83
C PRO A 51 58.25 -3.32 -14.89
N SER A 52 58.77 -4.43 -15.42
CA SER A 52 57.99 -5.66 -15.60
C SER A 52 57.30 -6.15 -14.32
N TRP A 53 57.93 -5.95 -13.16
CA TRP A 53 57.35 -6.28 -11.86
C TRP A 53 56.09 -5.47 -11.52
N VAL A 54 55.98 -4.21 -11.98
CA VAL A 54 54.80 -3.37 -11.78
C VAL A 54 53.64 -3.91 -12.60
N THR A 55 53.88 -4.35 -13.85
CA THR A 55 52.81 -4.94 -14.67
C THR A 55 52.30 -6.25 -14.08
N ALA A 56 53.19 -7.11 -13.58
CA ALA A 56 52.80 -8.34 -12.89
C ALA A 56 52.00 -8.05 -11.61
N LEU A 57 52.41 -7.04 -10.83
CA LEU A 57 51.69 -6.60 -9.64
C LEU A 57 50.28 -6.10 -9.99
N LEU A 58 50.14 -5.28 -11.03
CA LEU A 58 48.84 -4.76 -11.47
C LEU A 58 47.91 -5.88 -11.95
N VAL A 59 48.44 -6.88 -12.66
CA VAL A 59 47.66 -8.06 -13.08
C VAL A 59 47.20 -8.84 -11.84
N VAL A 60 48.07 -9.11 -10.87
CA VAL A 60 47.70 -9.80 -9.63
C VAL A 60 46.63 -9.04 -8.86
N ILE A 61 46.79 -7.72 -8.69
CA ILE A 61 45.79 -6.87 -8.02
C ILE A 61 44.45 -6.93 -8.76
N SER A 62 44.45 -6.86 -10.09
CA SER A 62 43.22 -6.93 -10.88
C SER A 62 42.50 -8.27 -10.69
N VAL A 63 43.23 -9.38 -10.69
CA VAL A 63 42.67 -10.72 -10.47
C VAL A 63 42.11 -10.86 -9.06
N VAL A 64 42.84 -10.36 -8.05
CA VAL A 64 42.37 -10.36 -6.66
C VAL A 64 41.07 -9.57 -6.51
N LEU A 65 40.98 -8.38 -7.11
CA LEU A 65 39.75 -7.57 -7.05
C LEU A 65 38.57 -8.27 -7.73
N ILE A 66 38.80 -8.89 -8.89
CA ILE A 66 37.76 -9.63 -9.64
C ILE A 66 37.22 -10.81 -8.83
N VAL A 67 38.02 -11.44 -7.97
CA VAL A 67 37.56 -12.56 -7.13
C VAL A 67 36.97 -12.07 -5.81
N VAL A 68 37.64 -11.14 -5.13
CA VAL A 68 37.26 -10.70 -3.79
C VAL A 68 35.99 -9.85 -3.81
N VAL A 69 35.82 -8.94 -4.78
CA VAL A 69 34.66 -8.05 -4.83
C VAL A 69 33.35 -8.83 -4.97
N PRO A 70 33.19 -9.79 -5.89
CA PRO A 70 31.97 -10.60 -5.98
C PRO A 70 31.73 -11.45 -4.73
N VAL A 71 32.78 -11.99 -4.10
CA VAL A 71 32.65 -12.76 -2.86
C VAL A 71 32.15 -11.87 -1.73
N VAL A 72 32.70 -10.66 -1.59
CA VAL A 72 32.25 -9.67 -0.61
C VAL A 72 30.82 -9.22 -0.89
N ILE A 73 30.45 -8.94 -2.14
CA ILE A 73 29.08 -8.57 -2.52
C ILE A 73 28.10 -9.72 -2.20
N HIS A 74 28.44 -10.96 -2.56
CA HIS A 74 27.61 -12.13 -2.28
C HIS A 74 27.44 -12.31 -0.76
N PHE A 75 28.51 -12.18 0.02
CA PHE A 75 28.46 -12.28 1.48
C PHE A 75 27.65 -11.14 2.11
N TYR A 76 27.79 -9.92 1.60
CA TYR A 76 27.04 -8.74 2.04
C TYR A 76 25.55 -8.87 1.72
N GLN A 77 25.20 -9.29 0.50
CA GLN A 77 23.82 -9.57 0.09
C GLN A 77 23.20 -10.71 0.92
N TYR A 78 23.96 -11.75 1.23
CA TYR A 78 23.47 -12.87 2.03
C TYR A 78 23.24 -12.49 3.50
N ILE A 79 24.11 -11.66 4.11
CA ILE A 79 23.96 -11.19 5.49
C ILE A 79 22.81 -10.18 5.62
N ILE A 80 22.66 -9.25 4.67
CA ILE A 80 21.64 -8.20 4.71
C ILE A 80 20.32 -8.64 4.05
N SER A 81 20.26 -9.87 3.54
CA SER A 81 19.05 -10.42 2.90
C SER A 81 17.84 -10.32 3.83
N VAL A 82 16.91 -9.43 3.48
CA VAL A 82 15.61 -9.27 4.14
C VAL A 82 14.68 -10.33 3.57
N TYR A 83 14.11 -11.16 4.43
CA TYR A 83 13.15 -12.18 4.01
C TYR A 83 11.78 -11.54 3.81
N HIS A 84 11.20 -11.67 2.62
CA HIS A 84 9.84 -11.21 2.36
C HIS A 84 8.85 -12.36 2.56
N VAL A 85 7.82 -12.11 3.36
CA VAL A 85 6.73 -13.07 3.62
C VAL A 85 5.42 -12.39 3.25
N ASP A 86 4.79 -12.87 2.19
CA ASP A 86 3.46 -12.43 1.79
C ASP A 86 2.42 -13.45 2.26
N VAL A 87 1.34 -12.97 2.88
CA VAL A 87 0.26 -13.84 3.35
C VAL A 87 -1.10 -13.19 3.15
N GLU A 88 -2.12 -13.98 2.84
CA GLU A 88 -3.49 -13.47 2.74
C GLU A 88 -4.13 -13.31 4.13
N SER A 89 -4.99 -12.31 4.28
CA SER A 89 -5.79 -12.16 5.50
C SER A 89 -6.78 -13.33 5.67
N GLY A 90 -6.90 -13.86 6.89
CA GLY A 90 -7.74 -15.02 7.20
C GLY A 90 -6.99 -16.34 7.39
N VAL A 91 -5.68 -16.39 7.13
CA VAL A 91 -4.88 -17.57 7.47
C VAL A 91 -4.81 -17.78 8.98
N GLN A 92 -4.64 -19.03 9.41
CA GLN A 92 -4.53 -19.37 10.83
C GLN A 92 -3.26 -18.83 11.46
N SER A 93 -2.15 -18.94 10.72
CA SER A 93 -0.84 -18.52 11.17
C SER A 93 0.12 -18.38 10.01
N VAL A 94 1.21 -17.65 10.23
CA VAL A 94 2.34 -17.50 9.34
C VAL A 94 3.63 -17.69 10.12
N GLN A 95 4.62 -18.31 9.51
CA GLN A 95 5.94 -18.48 10.12
C GLN A 95 6.91 -17.45 9.58
N LEU A 96 7.49 -16.64 10.48
CA LEU A 96 8.54 -15.68 10.18
C LEU A 96 9.90 -16.38 10.32
N PRO A 97 10.66 -16.56 9.22
CA PRO A 97 11.88 -17.35 9.26
C PRO A 97 13.00 -16.63 10.00
N CYS A 98 13.58 -17.32 10.99
CA CYS A 98 14.85 -16.91 11.61
C CYS A 98 15.73 -18.15 11.78
N LYS A 99 16.60 -18.41 10.80
CA LYS A 99 17.47 -19.59 10.80
C LYS A 99 18.95 -19.18 10.76
N THR A 100 19.78 -19.86 11.53
CA THR A 100 21.23 -19.66 11.58
C THR A 100 21.96 -20.82 10.91
N MET A 101 23.03 -20.53 10.18
CA MET A 101 23.77 -21.53 9.39
C MET A 101 24.78 -22.35 10.22
N ARG A 102 25.13 -21.87 11.43
CA ARG A 102 26.01 -22.58 12.36
C ARG A 102 25.17 -23.39 13.34
N TYR A 103 25.58 -24.64 13.57
CA TYR A 103 25.13 -25.42 14.72
C TYR A 103 25.47 -24.63 15.99
N LEU A 104 24.49 -23.93 16.54
CA LEU A 104 24.63 -23.18 17.76
C LEU A 104 24.35 -24.13 18.92
N THR A 105 25.41 -24.63 19.53
CA THR A 105 25.32 -25.52 20.69
C THR A 105 24.94 -24.78 21.98
N ARG A 106 25.08 -23.45 22.04
CA ARG A 106 24.73 -22.58 23.19
C ARG A 106 24.33 -21.17 22.71
N PHE A 107 23.12 -20.72 23.07
CA PHE A 107 22.61 -19.35 22.99
C PHE A 107 21.90 -19.07 24.32
N ASN A 108 21.84 -17.80 24.74
CA ASN A 108 21.21 -17.47 26.03
C ASN A 108 19.85 -16.77 25.87
N LYS A 109 19.63 -16.00 24.79
CA LYS A 109 18.40 -15.22 24.61
C LYS A 109 18.04 -15.03 23.15
N VAL A 110 16.74 -15.01 22.85
CA VAL A 110 16.16 -14.67 21.54
C VAL A 110 15.06 -13.65 21.74
N GLU A 111 15.10 -12.56 20.98
CA GLU A 111 14.08 -11.52 20.99
C GLU A 111 13.55 -11.28 19.59
N TRP A 112 12.23 -11.19 19.49
CA TRP A 112 11.56 -10.72 18.29
C TRP A 112 11.02 -9.32 18.53
N TYR A 113 11.25 -8.46 17.55
CA TYR A 113 10.75 -7.09 17.51
C TYR A 113 9.81 -6.92 16.33
N GLN A 114 8.73 -6.19 16.55
CA GLN A 114 7.97 -5.55 15.48
C GLN A 114 8.30 -4.06 15.55
N TYR A 115 8.93 -3.53 14.51
CA TYR A 115 9.57 -2.20 14.54
C TYR A 115 10.59 -2.10 15.68
N THR A 116 10.22 -1.44 16.80
CA THR A 116 11.06 -1.27 18.00
C THR A 116 10.52 -2.01 19.21
N ASN A 117 9.30 -2.55 19.13
CA ASN A 117 8.62 -3.17 20.27
C ASN A 117 8.98 -4.65 20.34
N ILE A 118 9.39 -5.13 21.51
CA ILE A 118 9.60 -6.55 21.76
C ILE A 118 8.23 -7.22 21.80
N VAL A 119 8.02 -8.21 20.94
CA VAL A 119 6.76 -8.96 20.79
C VAL A 119 6.86 -10.40 21.28
N HIS A 120 8.07 -10.92 21.42
CA HIS A 120 8.34 -12.23 21.99
C HIS A 120 9.79 -12.32 22.49
N THR A 121 9.97 -12.90 23.68
CA THR A 121 11.30 -13.17 24.25
C THR A 121 11.36 -14.62 24.70
N TYR A 122 12.49 -15.26 24.41
CA TYR A 122 12.83 -16.59 24.90
C TYR A 122 14.23 -16.55 25.51
N GLU A 123 14.39 -17.11 26.70
CA GLU A 123 15.67 -17.17 27.40
C GLU A 123 15.86 -18.59 27.97
N VAL A 124 17.09 -19.08 27.88
CA VAL A 124 17.43 -20.44 28.32
C VAL A 124 17.53 -20.42 29.85
N ASP A 125 16.79 -21.32 30.50
CA ASP A 125 16.72 -21.50 31.96
C ASP A 125 15.88 -20.47 32.76
N SER A 126 15.11 -19.59 32.10
CA SER A 126 14.08 -18.78 32.75
C SER A 126 12.68 -19.36 32.56
N GLU A 127 11.83 -19.29 33.59
CA GLU A 127 10.39 -19.38 33.38
C GLU A 127 9.98 -18.26 32.40
N PRO A 128 9.02 -18.50 31.49
CA PRO A 128 8.54 -17.52 30.52
C PRO A 128 8.09 -16.25 31.24
N THR A 129 8.98 -15.27 31.34
CA THR A 129 8.77 -14.05 32.10
C THR A 129 8.23 -12.99 31.15
N GLY A 130 6.94 -12.70 31.36
CA GLY A 130 6.28 -11.42 31.08
C GLY A 130 6.68 -10.73 29.78
N HIS A 131 5.91 -11.02 28.72
CA HIS A 131 5.40 -10.17 27.62
C HIS A 131 5.13 -11.08 26.41
N HIS A 132 4.49 -12.24 26.63
CA HIS A 132 4.01 -13.05 25.52
C HIS A 132 2.79 -12.35 24.92
N HIS A 133 2.95 -11.75 23.74
CA HIS A 133 1.80 -11.36 22.96
C HIS A 133 1.04 -12.65 22.61
N ILE A 134 -0.23 -12.78 23.02
CA ILE A 134 -1.03 -14.03 22.94
C ILE A 134 -1.08 -14.61 21.50
N GLN A 135 -0.81 -13.77 20.50
CA GLN A 135 -0.80 -14.14 19.09
C GLN A 135 0.53 -14.74 18.60
N THR A 136 1.62 -14.70 19.36
CA THR A 136 2.94 -15.18 18.92
C THR A 136 3.38 -16.45 19.65
N GLU A 137 3.94 -17.40 18.93
CA GLU A 137 4.40 -18.69 19.46
C GLU A 137 5.71 -19.13 18.81
N MET A 138 6.68 -19.57 19.61
CA MET A 138 7.90 -20.23 19.13
C MET A 138 7.88 -21.70 19.55
N LYS A 139 8.13 -22.61 18.61
CA LYS A 139 8.28 -24.04 18.94
C LYS A 139 9.65 -24.27 19.56
N VAL A 140 9.66 -24.74 20.81
CA VAL A 140 10.88 -24.96 21.62
C VAL A 140 11.51 -26.35 21.38
N THR A 141 10.92 -27.19 20.52
CA THR A 141 11.56 -28.45 20.08
C THR A 141 12.96 -28.16 19.55
N PRO A 142 13.95 -29.00 19.89
CA PRO A 142 15.26 -28.53 20.30
C PRO A 142 15.81 -27.54 19.27
N MET A 143 15.81 -26.25 19.66
CA MET A 143 16.51 -25.14 18.98
C MET A 143 18.01 -25.42 18.73
N ARG A 144 18.50 -26.61 19.12
CA ARG A 144 19.78 -27.27 18.78
C ARG A 144 20.16 -27.22 17.29
N TRP A 145 19.22 -26.94 16.38
CA TRP A 145 19.50 -26.78 14.94
C TRP A 145 19.53 -25.34 14.43
N GLY A 146 19.43 -24.33 15.30
CA GLY A 146 19.52 -22.93 14.88
C GLY A 146 18.27 -22.41 14.16
N ASN A 147 17.08 -22.93 14.50
CA ASN A 147 15.80 -22.43 13.99
C ASN A 147 15.03 -21.70 15.09
N PHE A 148 14.97 -20.38 14.98
CA PHE A 148 14.33 -19.43 15.90
C PHE A 148 13.13 -18.75 15.26
N SER A 149 12.49 -19.41 14.30
CA SER A 149 11.37 -18.84 13.56
C SER A 149 10.17 -18.61 14.48
N LEU A 150 9.50 -17.46 14.32
CA LEU A 150 8.31 -17.08 15.08
C LEU A 150 7.05 -17.51 14.32
N THR A 151 6.08 -18.09 15.02
CA THR A 151 4.73 -18.31 14.47
C THR A 151 3.83 -17.18 14.93
N LEU A 152 3.32 -16.40 13.99
CA LEU A 152 2.31 -15.38 14.23
C LEU A 152 0.93 -15.96 13.89
N LYS A 153 0.03 -16.03 14.86
CA LYS A 153 -1.35 -16.51 14.71
C LYS A 153 -2.27 -15.36 14.27
N ASN A 154 -3.21 -15.67 13.38
CA ASN A 154 -4.27 -14.76 12.93
C ASN A 154 -3.74 -13.38 12.47
N PRO A 155 -2.76 -13.34 11.53
CA PRO A 155 -2.11 -12.10 11.13
C PRO A 155 -3.11 -11.11 10.51
N THR A 156 -3.04 -9.84 10.94
CA THR A 156 -3.81 -8.71 10.41
C THR A 156 -2.90 -7.73 9.68
N GLU A 157 -3.48 -6.76 8.96
CA GLU A 157 -2.73 -5.72 8.27
C GLU A 157 -1.80 -4.94 9.20
N ASP A 158 -2.24 -4.69 10.44
CA ASP A 158 -1.46 -4.05 11.51
C ASP A 158 -0.16 -4.82 11.86
N ASN A 159 -0.08 -6.12 11.52
CA ASN A 159 1.14 -6.91 11.68
C ASN A 159 2.14 -6.73 10.52
N SER A 160 1.74 -6.10 9.41
CA SER A 160 2.63 -5.87 8.27
C SER A 160 3.79 -4.93 8.64
N GLY A 161 4.89 -5.03 7.90
CA GLY A 161 6.07 -4.22 8.08
C GLY A 161 7.30 -5.01 8.50
N SER A 162 8.22 -4.34 9.20
CA SER A 162 9.52 -4.90 9.56
C SER A 162 9.47 -5.65 10.88
N TRP A 163 9.87 -6.91 10.83
CA TRP A 163 10.11 -7.77 11.97
C TRP A 163 11.60 -8.06 12.08
N THR A 164 12.11 -8.07 13.30
CA THR A 164 13.54 -8.30 13.57
C THR A 164 13.68 -9.44 14.58
N CYS A 165 14.48 -10.43 14.24
CA CYS A 165 14.90 -11.51 15.11
C CYS A 165 16.33 -11.22 15.58
N SER A 166 16.52 -11.09 16.89
CA SER A 166 17.82 -10.89 17.53
C SER A 166 18.16 -12.10 18.38
N VAL A 167 19.27 -12.76 18.07
CA VAL A 167 19.77 -13.94 18.80
C VAL A 167 21.06 -13.54 19.51
N TYR A 168 21.07 -13.67 20.83
CA TYR A 168 22.21 -13.33 21.69
C TYR A 168 23.02 -14.58 22.05
N ARG A 169 24.34 -14.43 22.06
CA ARG A 169 25.28 -15.48 22.41
C ARG A 169 26.57 -14.89 22.95
N ASP A 170 26.95 -15.22 24.19
CA ASP A 170 28.31 -14.97 24.74
C ASP A 170 28.83 -13.52 24.48
N GLY A 171 27.94 -12.52 24.43
CA GLY A 171 28.27 -11.12 24.12
C GLY A 171 28.16 -10.70 22.64
N GLU A 172 27.97 -11.64 21.71
CA GLU A 172 27.67 -11.40 20.29
C GLU A 172 26.15 -11.40 20.02
N MET A 173 25.73 -10.60 19.03
CA MET A 173 24.34 -10.48 18.60
C MET A 173 24.22 -10.75 17.10
N LEU A 174 23.33 -11.66 16.74
CA LEU A 174 22.95 -11.93 15.35
C LEU A 174 21.55 -11.37 15.10
N GLU A 175 21.44 -10.48 14.11
CA GLU A 175 20.16 -9.87 13.72
C GLU A 175 19.71 -10.39 12.36
N LYS A 176 18.42 -10.72 12.23
CA LYS A 176 17.77 -11.05 10.95
C LYS A 176 16.48 -10.26 10.79
N LYS A 177 16.28 -9.69 9.61
CA LYS A 177 15.08 -8.92 9.27
C LYS A 177 14.14 -9.71 8.36
N VAL A 178 12.86 -9.64 8.68
CA VAL A 178 11.76 -10.22 7.90
C VAL A 178 10.76 -9.11 7.62
N HIS A 179 10.42 -8.89 6.36
CA HIS A 179 9.35 -8.00 5.95
C HIS A 179 8.08 -8.81 5.73
N LEU A 180 7.08 -8.62 6.58
CA LEU A 180 5.77 -9.27 6.47
C LEU A 180 4.80 -8.35 5.74
N GLN A 181 4.10 -8.87 4.73
CA GLN A 181 3.01 -8.17 4.08
C GLN A 181 1.73 -9.02 4.15
N VAL A 182 0.75 -8.55 4.92
CA VAL A 182 -0.58 -9.14 4.95
C VAL A 182 -1.42 -8.50 3.85
N LYS A 183 -1.97 -9.32 2.95
CA LYS A 183 -2.80 -8.91 1.83
C LYS A 183 -4.27 -8.98 2.23
N VAL A 184 -4.87 -7.81 2.44
CA VAL A 184 -6.30 -7.67 2.75
C VAL A 184 -7.12 -7.66 1.45
N PRO A 185 -8.07 -8.59 1.26
CA PRO A 185 -8.98 -8.59 0.11
C PRO A 185 -9.77 -7.28 0.01
N LYS A 186 -9.87 -6.74 -1.21
CA LYS A 186 -10.63 -5.52 -1.51
C LYS A 186 -11.86 -5.88 -2.35
N VAL A 187 -13.05 -5.59 -1.83
CA VAL A 187 -14.33 -5.84 -2.50
C VAL A 187 -14.88 -4.50 -2.98
N LYS A 188 -15.05 -4.36 -4.30
CA LYS A 188 -15.69 -3.19 -4.90
C LYS A 188 -17.16 -3.49 -5.15
N VAL A 189 -18.03 -2.55 -4.79
CA VAL A 189 -19.47 -2.67 -4.98
C VAL A 189 -19.95 -1.54 -5.87
N ALA A 190 -20.65 -1.90 -6.94
CA ALA A 190 -21.22 -0.92 -7.86
C ALA A 190 -22.37 -0.15 -7.19
N PRO A 191 -22.66 1.09 -7.62
CA PRO A 191 -23.73 1.87 -7.01
C PRO A 191 -25.09 1.18 -7.21
N GLY A 192 -25.80 0.89 -6.11
CA GLY A 192 -27.16 0.35 -6.16
C GLY A 192 -27.25 -1.17 -6.22
N GLN A 193 -26.14 -1.87 -6.07
CA GLN A 193 -26.15 -3.32 -5.88
C GLN A 193 -26.91 -3.69 -4.60
N GLU A 194 -27.80 -4.68 -4.67
CA GLU A 194 -28.70 -5.04 -3.57
C GLU A 194 -28.00 -5.73 -2.40
N SER A 195 -26.93 -6.47 -2.65
CA SER A 195 -26.16 -7.12 -1.60
C SER A 195 -24.73 -7.40 -2.03
N VAL A 196 -23.85 -7.60 -1.05
CA VAL A 196 -22.46 -8.01 -1.25
C VAL A 196 -22.10 -9.09 -0.24
N LEU A 197 -21.37 -10.11 -0.69
CA LEU A 197 -20.87 -11.20 0.14
C LEU A 197 -19.42 -10.93 0.55
N LEU A 198 -19.17 -10.80 1.86
CA LEU A 198 -17.84 -10.76 2.44
C LEU A 198 -17.43 -12.19 2.81
N LEU A 199 -16.66 -12.80 1.92
CA LEU A 199 -16.31 -14.21 2.00
C LEU A 199 -15.37 -14.53 3.17
N PHE A 200 -15.67 -15.57 3.94
CA PHE A 200 -14.77 -16.08 4.96
C PHE A 200 -14.82 -17.60 5.18
N ARG A 201 -14.62 -18.38 4.12
CA ARG A 201 -14.64 -19.85 4.11
C ARG A 201 -13.78 -20.53 5.20
N THR A 202 -14.36 -20.72 6.39
CA THR A 202 -13.75 -21.45 7.49
C THR A 202 -14.82 -22.26 8.21
N THR A 203 -14.45 -23.45 8.67
CA THR A 203 -15.33 -24.36 9.41
C THR A 203 -14.73 -24.58 10.78
N VAL A 204 -15.36 -24.03 11.81
CA VAL A 204 -14.95 -24.20 13.20
C VAL A 204 -16.19 -24.64 14.00
N PRO A 205 -16.21 -25.86 14.56
CA PRO A 205 -17.34 -26.31 15.37
C PRO A 205 -17.43 -25.48 16.67
N SER A 206 -18.65 -25.22 17.13
CA SER A 206 -18.95 -24.52 18.39
C SER A 206 -18.22 -23.19 18.57
N ALA A 207 -18.33 -22.30 17.59
CA ALA A 207 -17.68 -21.01 17.61
C ALA A 207 -18.68 -19.85 17.82
N VAL A 208 -18.20 -18.79 18.46
CA VAL A 208 -18.84 -17.46 18.38
C VAL A 208 -18.15 -16.69 17.27
N VAL A 209 -18.93 -16.17 16.33
CA VAL A 209 -18.40 -15.42 15.19
C VAL A 209 -18.90 -13.99 15.26
N VAL A 210 -17.97 -13.04 15.18
CA VAL A 210 -18.29 -11.61 15.22
C VAL A 210 -17.72 -10.96 13.97
N TRP A 211 -18.60 -10.37 13.18
CA TRP A 211 -18.22 -9.37 12.20
C TRP A 211 -18.29 -7.99 12.83
N SER A 212 -17.23 -7.20 12.67
CA SER A 212 -17.20 -5.80 13.05
C SER A 212 -16.69 -4.94 11.90
N ARG A 213 -17.03 -3.65 11.94
CA ARG A 213 -16.52 -2.64 11.00
C ARG A 213 -15.60 -1.71 11.77
N LYS A 214 -14.35 -1.59 11.33
CA LYS A 214 -13.35 -0.68 11.90
C LYS A 214 -13.45 0.67 11.19
N ASN A 215 -13.70 1.74 11.95
CA ASN A 215 -13.64 3.12 11.48
C ASN A 215 -12.77 3.94 12.45
N GLY A 216 -11.51 4.17 12.07
CA GLY A 216 -10.50 4.69 12.98
C GLY A 216 -10.33 3.77 14.20
N ASP A 217 -10.46 4.36 15.40
CA ASP A 217 -10.40 3.63 16.67
C ASP A 217 -11.73 2.97 17.08
N LYS A 218 -12.84 3.32 16.42
CA LYS A 218 -14.16 2.75 16.72
C LYS A 218 -14.33 1.43 15.97
N SER A 219 -14.90 0.44 16.65
CA SER A 219 -15.26 -0.85 16.08
C SER A 219 -16.74 -1.11 16.34
N ASP A 220 -17.55 -0.99 15.30
CA ASP A 220 -18.99 -1.24 15.37
C ASP A 220 -19.25 -2.73 15.16
N LYS A 221 -20.04 -3.36 16.02
CA LYS A 221 -20.49 -4.75 15.81
C LYS A 221 -21.50 -4.78 14.67
N VAL A 222 -21.15 -5.49 13.60
CA VAL A 222 -21.95 -5.59 12.38
C VAL A 222 -22.90 -6.75 12.48
N HIS A 223 -22.43 -7.91 12.92
CA HIS A 223 -23.24 -9.12 13.02
C HIS A 223 -22.57 -10.11 13.99
N VAL A 224 -23.37 -10.81 14.77
CA VAL A 224 -22.87 -11.81 15.73
C VAL A 224 -23.64 -13.11 15.54
N PHE A 225 -22.90 -14.21 15.53
CA PHE A 225 -23.44 -15.56 15.43
C PHE A 225 -22.98 -16.38 16.63
N HIS A 226 -23.93 -16.99 17.33
CA HIS A 226 -23.69 -17.73 18.55
C HIS A 226 -24.10 -19.19 18.39
N ASN A 227 -23.14 -20.10 18.58
CA ASN A 227 -23.39 -21.54 18.81
C ASN A 227 -24.36 -22.20 17.81
N GLY A 228 -24.25 -21.85 16.52
CA GLY A 228 -25.08 -22.44 15.47
C GLY A 228 -26.41 -21.73 15.20
N SER A 229 -26.77 -20.70 15.97
CA SER A 229 -27.98 -19.89 15.74
C SER A 229 -27.64 -18.55 15.08
N ASP A 230 -28.40 -18.22 14.03
CA ASP A 230 -28.46 -16.89 13.40
C ASP A 230 -29.87 -16.30 13.55
N GLN A 231 -30.59 -16.65 14.64
CA GLN A 231 -31.91 -16.10 14.86
C GLN A 231 -31.81 -14.62 15.26
N PRO A 232 -32.71 -13.76 14.74
CA PRO A 232 -32.73 -12.34 15.08
C PRO A 232 -32.88 -12.07 16.60
N GLU A 233 -33.51 -13.00 17.32
CA GLU A 233 -33.70 -12.97 18.78
C GLU A 233 -32.40 -13.20 19.57
N ASP A 234 -31.41 -13.83 18.94
CA ASP A 234 -30.07 -14.09 19.52
C ASP A 234 -29.06 -12.98 19.19
N GLN A 235 -29.43 -11.97 18.39
CA GLN A 235 -28.56 -10.83 18.09
C GLN A 235 -28.43 -9.95 19.35
N PRO A 236 -27.21 -9.61 19.78
CA PRO A 236 -27.02 -8.84 21.00
C PRO A 236 -27.53 -7.41 20.81
N GLU A 237 -28.06 -6.81 21.89
CA GLU A 237 -28.54 -5.43 21.88
C GLU A 237 -27.48 -4.43 21.38
N ASP A 238 -26.21 -4.76 21.56
CA ASP A 238 -25.06 -3.94 21.15
C ASP A 238 -24.64 -4.10 19.68
N GLN A 239 -25.36 -4.89 18.87
CA GLN A 239 -25.23 -4.80 17.41
C GLN A 239 -25.55 -3.37 16.98
N PHE A 240 -24.66 -2.79 16.18
CA PHE A 240 -24.84 -1.43 15.71
C PHE A 240 -26.13 -1.35 14.90
N TRP A 241 -27.05 -0.49 15.36
CA TRP A 241 -28.45 -0.46 14.94
C TRP A 241 -28.65 -0.42 13.41
N LEU A 242 -27.70 0.19 12.68
CA LEU A 242 -27.74 0.28 11.22
C LEU A 242 -27.63 -1.10 10.53
N TYR A 243 -27.01 -2.11 11.15
CA TYR A 243 -26.78 -3.42 10.54
C TYR A 243 -27.84 -4.48 10.85
N ARG A 244 -28.72 -4.24 11.83
CA ARG A 244 -29.73 -5.20 12.33
C ARG A 244 -30.58 -5.81 11.22
N SER A 245 -31.06 -4.99 10.28
CA SER A 245 -31.89 -5.43 9.14
C SER A 245 -31.13 -5.53 7.81
N ARG A 246 -29.79 -5.48 7.85
CA ARG A 246 -28.93 -5.42 6.66
C ARG A 246 -27.92 -6.55 6.60
N THR A 247 -27.89 -7.47 7.56
CA THR A 247 -26.86 -8.51 7.64
C THR A 247 -27.47 -9.89 7.79
N GLU A 248 -26.82 -10.87 7.19
CA GLU A 248 -27.18 -12.27 7.26
C GLU A 248 -25.89 -13.09 7.11
N MET A 249 -25.69 -14.12 7.92
CA MET A 249 -24.46 -14.90 7.86
C MET A 249 -24.71 -16.32 7.38
N THR A 250 -23.81 -16.82 6.52
CA THR A 250 -23.89 -18.20 6.06
C THR A 250 -23.37 -19.14 7.15
N GLN A 251 -24.25 -19.98 7.71
CA GLN A 251 -23.93 -20.85 8.85
C GLN A 251 -22.69 -21.75 8.62
N ASN A 252 -22.48 -22.23 7.40
CA ASN A 252 -21.46 -23.23 7.11
C ASN A 252 -20.05 -22.68 6.92
N ASP A 253 -19.92 -21.40 6.53
CA ASP A 253 -18.65 -20.83 6.13
C ASP A 253 -18.41 -19.42 6.67
N PHE A 254 -19.27 -18.93 7.58
CA PHE A 254 -19.17 -17.65 8.28
C PHE A 254 -19.05 -16.41 7.38
N SER A 255 -19.36 -16.54 6.08
CA SER A 255 -19.41 -15.41 5.16
C SER A 255 -20.58 -14.50 5.51
N LEU A 256 -20.36 -13.18 5.46
CA LEU A 256 -21.37 -12.17 5.76
C LEU A 256 -21.98 -11.64 4.47
N THR A 257 -23.30 -11.71 4.36
CA THR A 257 -24.05 -10.97 3.34
C THR A 257 -24.47 -9.62 3.90
N LEU A 258 -23.97 -8.53 3.31
CA LEU A 258 -24.42 -7.17 3.60
C LEU A 258 -25.42 -6.72 2.53
N LYS A 259 -26.66 -6.44 2.95
CA LYS A 259 -27.76 -5.96 2.12
C LYS A 259 -27.77 -4.43 2.05
N HIS A 260 -28.07 -3.92 0.87
CA HIS A 260 -28.11 -2.50 0.51
C HIS A 260 -26.85 -1.75 0.95
N PRO A 261 -25.64 -2.15 0.50
CA PRO A 261 -24.40 -1.48 0.84
C PRO A 261 -24.40 0.00 0.41
N THR A 262 -23.82 0.84 1.26
CA THR A 262 -23.75 2.30 1.11
C THR A 262 -22.31 2.77 1.22
N ASP A 263 -22.03 4.00 0.84
CA ASP A 263 -20.70 4.59 0.98
C ASP A 263 -20.22 4.65 2.44
N PHE A 264 -21.14 4.70 3.42
CA PHE A 264 -20.83 4.57 4.85
C PHE A 264 -20.18 3.21 5.20
N ASP A 265 -20.45 2.18 4.41
CA ASP A 265 -19.88 0.85 4.59
C ASP A 265 -18.51 0.72 3.93
N SER A 266 -17.96 1.76 3.30
CA SER A 266 -16.65 1.70 2.61
C SER A 266 -15.47 1.71 3.58
N GLU A 267 -15.39 0.67 4.40
CA GLU A 267 -14.43 0.51 5.48
C GLU A 267 -13.83 -0.90 5.53
N THR A 268 -12.97 -1.14 6.52
CA THR A 268 -12.44 -2.48 6.80
C THR A 268 -13.40 -3.25 7.72
N PHE A 269 -13.95 -4.34 7.20
CA PHE A 269 -14.69 -5.33 7.97
C PHE A 269 -13.74 -6.38 8.52
N MET A 270 -13.95 -6.78 9.76
CA MET A 270 -13.14 -7.74 10.48
C MET A 270 -14.05 -8.86 10.98
N CYS A 271 -13.79 -10.08 10.55
CA CYS A 271 -14.39 -11.28 11.13
C CYS A 271 -13.44 -11.86 12.17
N THR A 272 -13.96 -12.14 13.37
CA THR A 272 -13.24 -12.82 14.44
C THR A 272 -14.04 -14.03 14.89
N VAL A 273 -13.39 -15.19 14.92
CA VAL A 273 -13.96 -16.48 15.33
C VAL A 273 -13.34 -16.85 16.65
N TYR A 274 -14.19 -17.01 17.67
CA TYR A 274 -13.81 -17.38 19.02
C TYR A 274 -14.19 -18.82 19.30
N GLY A 275 -13.33 -19.52 20.03
CA GLY A 275 -13.65 -20.84 20.59
C GLY A 275 -14.53 -20.72 21.84
N GLU A 276 -14.96 -21.87 22.36
CA GLU A 276 -15.74 -21.96 23.61
C GLU A 276 -14.98 -21.39 24.82
N ASP A 277 -13.65 -21.46 24.80
CA ASP A 277 -12.75 -20.91 25.81
C ASP A 277 -12.52 -19.39 25.68
N GLY A 278 -13.14 -18.75 24.68
CA GLY A 278 -12.98 -17.32 24.37
C GLY A 278 -11.71 -16.98 23.60
N ASN A 279 -10.87 -17.95 23.25
CA ASN A 279 -9.65 -17.69 22.48
C ASN A 279 -9.97 -17.42 21.00
N ILE A 280 -9.19 -16.54 20.36
CA ILE A 280 -9.35 -16.24 18.94
C ILE A 280 -8.78 -17.40 18.11
N LEU A 281 -9.66 -18.12 17.42
CA LEU A 281 -9.32 -19.25 16.57
C LEU A 281 -8.95 -18.80 15.16
N ARG A 282 -9.71 -17.84 14.61
CA ARG A 282 -9.46 -17.24 13.29
C ARG A 282 -9.80 -15.76 13.28
N LYS A 283 -9.11 -15.01 12.42
CA LYS A 283 -9.37 -13.59 12.18
C LYS A 283 -9.14 -13.24 10.72
N LYS A 284 -10.06 -12.51 10.11
CA LYS A 284 -9.97 -12.08 8.71
C LYS A 284 -10.41 -10.63 8.55
N GLU A 285 -9.67 -9.87 7.75
CA GLU A 285 -10.03 -8.52 7.33
C GLU A 285 -10.46 -8.53 5.87
N VAL A 286 -11.44 -7.69 5.54
CA VAL A 286 -11.92 -7.44 4.17
C VAL A 286 -12.20 -5.95 4.04
N ARG A 287 -11.62 -5.30 3.04
CA ARG A 287 -11.87 -3.89 2.74
C ARG A 287 -13.01 -3.77 1.74
N LEU A 288 -14.09 -3.12 2.15
CA LEU A 288 -15.21 -2.81 1.27
C LEU A 288 -15.05 -1.41 0.68
N ASN A 289 -15.35 -1.25 -0.59
CA ASN A 289 -15.39 0.05 -1.25
C ASN A 289 -16.64 0.13 -2.12
N VAL A 290 -17.63 0.86 -1.64
CA VAL A 290 -18.89 1.09 -2.34
C VAL A 290 -18.76 2.34 -3.20
N GLU A 291 -18.97 2.19 -4.51
CA GLU A 291 -18.88 3.31 -5.43
C GLU A 291 -20.08 4.24 -5.27
N VAL A 292 -19.80 5.54 -5.20
CA VAL A 292 -20.82 6.59 -5.14
C VAL A 292 -21.39 6.83 -6.54
N CYS A 293 -22.72 6.92 -6.64
CA CYS A 293 -23.40 7.21 -7.90
C CYS A 293 -23.07 8.64 -8.34
N LYS A 294 -22.71 8.83 -9.63
CA LYS A 294 -22.41 10.15 -10.20
C LYS A 294 -23.38 10.44 -11.33
N VAL A 295 -24.09 11.54 -11.22
CA VAL A 295 -25.04 12.02 -12.24
C VAL A 295 -24.50 13.33 -12.80
N LYS A 296 -24.59 13.50 -14.12
CA LYS A 296 -24.14 14.73 -14.78
C LYS A 296 -25.28 15.37 -15.56
N PHE A 297 -25.43 16.68 -15.43
CA PHE A 297 -26.43 17.46 -16.18
C PHE A 297 -25.75 18.55 -17.03
N ALA A 298 -26.38 18.95 -18.13
CA ALA A 298 -25.95 20.11 -18.92
C ALA A 298 -26.67 21.38 -18.44
N GLU A 299 -26.05 22.53 -18.58
CA GLU A 299 -26.71 23.81 -18.33
C GLU A 299 -27.88 23.99 -19.32
N GLY A 300 -29.06 24.35 -18.79
CA GLY A 300 -30.29 24.47 -19.58
C GLY A 300 -31.03 23.15 -19.84
N GLU A 301 -30.63 22.04 -19.22
CA GLU A 301 -31.39 20.78 -19.25
C GLU A 301 -32.73 20.96 -18.51
N GLU A 302 -33.82 20.37 -19.04
CA GLU A 302 -35.17 20.55 -18.49
C GLU A 302 -35.32 19.89 -17.11
N SER A 303 -34.72 18.71 -16.93
CA SER A 303 -34.67 18.02 -15.65
C SER A 303 -33.52 17.04 -15.58
N VAL A 304 -33.12 16.65 -14.38
CA VAL A 304 -32.16 15.59 -14.11
C VAL A 304 -32.71 14.63 -13.05
N LEU A 305 -32.49 13.34 -13.25
CA LEU A 305 -32.93 12.30 -12.32
C LEU A 305 -31.78 11.90 -11.38
N LEU A 306 -32.01 11.99 -10.06
CA LEU A 306 -31.15 11.41 -9.04
C LEU A 306 -31.68 10.00 -8.69
N PRO A 307 -31.01 8.92 -9.12
CA PRO A 307 -31.61 7.59 -9.07
C PRO A 307 -31.50 6.97 -7.68
N PHE A 308 -32.60 6.41 -7.20
CA PHE A 308 -32.61 5.51 -6.05
C PHE A 308 -33.74 4.48 -6.16
N ARG A 309 -33.35 3.22 -6.38
CA ARG A 309 -34.24 2.06 -6.28
C ARG A 309 -33.79 1.14 -5.17
N THR A 310 -34.74 0.60 -4.43
CA THR A 310 -34.53 -0.37 -3.34
C THR A 310 -35.67 -1.39 -3.35
N THR A 311 -35.90 -2.07 -2.24
CA THR A 311 -37.00 -3.03 -2.05
C THR A 311 -38.37 -2.41 -2.37
N GLU A 312 -39.18 -3.15 -3.12
CA GLU A 312 -40.59 -2.84 -3.42
C GLU A 312 -41.50 -3.11 -2.21
N ASN A 313 -42.73 -2.59 -2.25
CA ASN A 313 -43.77 -2.80 -1.25
C ASN A 313 -43.33 -2.45 0.18
N LEU A 314 -42.76 -1.25 0.35
CA LEU A 314 -42.40 -0.74 1.66
C LEU A 314 -43.64 -0.26 2.44
N PRO A 315 -43.61 -0.31 3.79
CA PRO A 315 -44.73 0.16 4.61
C PRO A 315 -45.04 1.65 4.43
N ASP A 316 -46.29 2.04 4.70
CA ASP A 316 -46.77 3.43 4.55
C ASP A 316 -46.18 4.41 5.58
N ASP A 317 -45.64 3.91 6.70
CA ASP A 317 -45.03 4.73 7.77
C ASP A 317 -43.56 5.11 7.48
N VAL A 318 -43.08 4.85 6.26
CA VAL A 318 -41.72 5.16 5.84
C VAL A 318 -41.57 6.63 5.48
N VAL A 319 -40.56 7.25 6.06
CA VAL A 319 -40.12 8.61 5.75
C VAL A 319 -39.08 8.55 4.63
N VAL A 320 -39.23 9.42 3.63
CA VAL A 320 -38.24 9.59 2.56
C VAL A 320 -37.75 11.03 2.58
N GLU A 321 -36.43 11.18 2.72
CA GLU A 321 -35.82 12.50 2.80
C GLU A 321 -34.65 12.57 1.82
N TRP A 322 -34.73 13.50 0.87
CA TRP A 322 -33.60 13.90 0.05
C TRP A 322 -32.98 15.16 0.66
N ARG A 323 -31.69 15.10 0.98
CA ARG A 323 -30.89 16.24 1.47
C ARG A 323 -29.70 16.50 0.55
N ARG A 324 -29.24 17.75 0.54
CA ARG A 324 -27.92 18.11 0.03
C ARG A 324 -27.00 18.37 1.23
N GLU A 325 -25.78 17.83 1.22
CA GLU A 325 -24.90 17.85 2.40
C GLU A 325 -24.55 19.25 2.93
N ASP A 326 -24.58 20.26 2.07
CA ASP A 326 -24.26 21.67 2.38
C ASP A 326 -25.49 22.51 2.78
N LEU A 327 -26.69 21.93 2.76
CA LEU A 327 -27.94 22.60 3.12
C LEU A 327 -28.45 22.14 4.49
N ASN A 328 -29.09 23.07 5.20
CA ASN A 328 -29.72 22.78 6.48
C ASN A 328 -31.14 22.21 6.33
N HIS A 329 -31.83 22.59 5.25
CA HIS A 329 -33.17 22.09 4.93
C HIS A 329 -33.08 21.01 3.84
N PRO A 330 -33.97 20.01 3.90
CA PRO A 330 -34.03 18.98 2.88
C PRO A 330 -34.47 19.54 1.53
N VAL A 331 -33.95 18.90 0.50
CA VAL A 331 -34.30 19.19 -0.89
C VAL A 331 -35.69 18.66 -1.22
N HIS A 332 -36.13 17.56 -0.60
CA HIS A 332 -37.48 17.02 -0.75
C HIS A 332 -37.80 16.09 0.43
N ILE A 333 -39.05 16.09 0.91
CA ILE A 333 -39.51 15.20 1.98
C ILE A 333 -40.86 14.59 1.62
N TYR A 334 -40.96 13.28 1.83
CA TYR A 334 -42.22 12.54 1.83
C TYR A 334 -42.42 11.89 3.22
N LEU A 335 -43.56 12.18 3.84
CA LEU A 335 -43.92 11.75 5.19
C LEU A 335 -45.43 11.52 5.27
N ASP A 336 -45.86 10.45 5.95
CA ASP A 336 -47.27 10.11 6.19
C ASP A 336 -48.13 10.12 4.91
N GLY A 337 -47.61 9.54 3.83
CA GLY A 337 -48.33 9.43 2.57
C GLY A 337 -48.40 10.72 1.74
N SER A 338 -47.73 11.80 2.16
CA SER A 338 -47.81 13.11 1.48
C SER A 338 -46.47 13.84 1.42
N GLU A 339 -46.31 14.68 0.39
CA GLU A 339 -45.16 15.56 0.24
C GLU A 339 -45.26 16.72 1.25
N GLN A 340 -44.17 16.99 1.98
CA GLN A 340 -44.13 18.03 3.01
C GLN A 340 -43.40 19.27 2.47
N LEU A 341 -44.08 20.03 1.61
CA LEU A 341 -43.50 21.19 0.91
C LEU A 341 -43.04 22.31 1.88
N ASP A 342 -43.70 22.47 3.02
CA ASP A 342 -43.39 23.52 4.01
C ASP A 342 -42.02 23.34 4.69
N GLN A 343 -41.45 22.13 4.63
CA GLN A 343 -40.16 21.79 5.24
C GLN A 343 -39.01 21.78 4.21
N GLN A 344 -39.34 22.01 2.94
CA GLN A 344 -38.40 21.99 1.84
C GLN A 344 -37.52 23.26 1.85
N ASP A 345 -36.26 23.12 1.39
CA ASP A 345 -35.42 24.28 1.12
C ASP A 345 -36.04 25.17 0.02
N PRO A 346 -36.19 26.49 0.24
CA PRO A 346 -36.83 27.40 -0.72
C PRO A 346 -36.18 27.40 -2.12
N GLY A 347 -34.90 27.03 -2.23
CA GLY A 347 -34.22 26.92 -3.51
C GLY A 347 -34.75 25.79 -4.42
N TYR A 348 -35.54 24.88 -3.87
CA TYR A 348 -36.05 23.68 -4.53
C TYR A 348 -37.57 23.63 -4.67
N GLU A 349 -38.27 24.62 -4.11
CA GLU A 349 -39.73 24.74 -4.19
C GLU A 349 -40.20 24.70 -5.66
N GLY A 350 -41.15 23.80 -5.96
CA GLY A 350 -41.69 23.60 -7.31
C GLY A 350 -40.72 22.95 -8.32
N ARG A 351 -39.49 22.64 -7.91
CA ARG A 351 -38.45 22.08 -8.79
C ARG A 351 -38.19 20.59 -8.56
N THR A 352 -38.82 19.98 -7.56
CA THR A 352 -38.60 18.57 -7.23
C THR A 352 -39.85 17.74 -7.40
N GLU A 353 -39.71 16.51 -7.85
CA GLU A 353 -40.82 15.57 -8.00
C GLU A 353 -40.34 14.13 -7.78
N MET A 354 -41.12 13.33 -7.04
CA MET A 354 -40.94 11.89 -6.91
C MET A 354 -42.14 11.15 -7.50
N LYS A 355 -42.01 9.84 -7.72
CA LYS A 355 -43.12 9.02 -8.22
C LYS A 355 -44.24 8.90 -7.18
N ALA A 356 -45.50 9.02 -7.62
CA ALA A 356 -46.65 8.83 -6.74
C ALA A 356 -46.75 7.41 -6.13
N ASP A 357 -46.25 6.40 -6.83
CA ASP A 357 -46.24 4.98 -6.41
C ASP A 357 -44.89 4.55 -5.81
N LEU A 358 -44.11 5.47 -5.24
CA LEU A 358 -42.75 5.22 -4.73
C LEU A 358 -42.65 4.06 -3.72
N LEU A 359 -43.64 3.87 -2.85
CA LEU A 359 -43.62 2.81 -1.83
C LEU A 359 -43.87 1.43 -2.43
N THR A 360 -44.80 1.32 -3.39
CA THR A 360 -45.10 0.07 -4.09
C THR A 360 -43.98 -0.29 -5.05
N SER A 361 -43.51 0.68 -5.85
CA SER A 361 -42.48 0.48 -6.87
C SER A 361 -41.05 0.41 -6.32
N GLY A 362 -40.82 0.84 -5.08
CA GLY A 362 -39.48 0.94 -4.49
C GLY A 362 -38.57 1.97 -5.17
N ASP A 363 -39.12 2.85 -6.02
CA ASP A 363 -38.40 3.85 -6.81
C ASP A 363 -38.52 5.24 -6.18
N PHE A 364 -37.52 5.57 -5.35
CA PHE A 364 -37.39 6.82 -4.60
C PHE A 364 -36.54 7.86 -5.34
N SER A 365 -36.41 7.73 -6.66
CA SER A 365 -35.62 8.65 -7.47
C SER A 365 -36.22 10.06 -7.42
N LEU A 366 -35.37 11.07 -7.30
CA LEU A 366 -35.76 12.48 -7.30
C LEU A 366 -35.56 13.08 -8.69
N THR A 367 -36.61 13.64 -9.26
CA THR A 367 -36.51 14.49 -10.45
C THR A 367 -36.27 15.93 -10.01
N LEU A 368 -35.15 16.52 -10.41
CA LEU A 368 -34.85 17.93 -10.22
C LEU A 368 -35.05 18.68 -11.56
N LYS A 369 -36.03 19.57 -11.60
CA LYS A 369 -36.41 20.41 -12.75
C LYS A 369 -35.54 21.66 -12.81
N GLU A 370 -35.20 22.04 -14.04
CA GLU A 370 -34.36 23.20 -14.37
C GLU A 370 -33.08 23.26 -13.50
N PRO A 371 -32.23 22.21 -13.49
CA PRO A 371 -31.02 22.19 -12.68
C PRO A 371 -30.05 23.32 -13.06
N LYS A 372 -29.52 24.00 -12.05
CA LYS A 372 -28.60 25.13 -12.13
C LYS A 372 -27.20 24.68 -11.72
N VAL A 373 -26.17 25.40 -12.16
CA VAL A 373 -24.77 25.13 -11.74
C VAL A 373 -24.62 25.11 -10.21
N GLN A 374 -25.39 25.93 -9.49
CA GLN A 374 -25.42 25.99 -8.03
C GLN A 374 -26.04 24.75 -7.35
N ASP A 375 -26.69 23.88 -8.13
CA ASP A 375 -27.24 22.61 -7.65
C ASP A 375 -26.19 21.49 -7.67
N GLU A 376 -24.99 21.71 -8.21
CA GLU A 376 -23.88 20.75 -8.09
C GLU A 376 -23.58 20.47 -6.60
N GLY A 377 -23.46 19.19 -6.25
CA GLY A 377 -23.25 18.79 -4.86
C GLY A 377 -23.46 17.31 -4.61
N THR A 378 -23.34 16.92 -3.33
CA THR A 378 -23.67 15.58 -2.86
C THR A 378 -25.10 15.58 -2.31
N TYR A 379 -25.93 14.73 -2.90
CA TYR A 379 -27.29 14.47 -2.48
C TYR A 379 -27.36 13.13 -1.78
N VAL A 380 -28.07 13.08 -0.66
CA VAL A 380 -28.29 11.86 0.12
C VAL A 380 -29.78 11.66 0.25
N CYS A 381 -30.27 10.50 -0.19
CA CYS A 381 -31.59 10.04 0.14
C CYS A 381 -31.52 9.09 1.32
N GLU A 382 -32.38 9.29 2.32
CA GLU A 382 -32.66 8.32 3.37
C GLU A 382 -34.12 7.90 3.31
N VAL A 383 -34.36 6.59 3.31
CA VAL A 383 -35.68 5.96 3.36
C VAL A 383 -35.72 5.16 4.64
N PHE A 384 -36.55 5.56 5.62
CA PHE A 384 -36.49 4.98 6.94
C PHE A 384 -37.79 4.99 7.74
N ASN A 385 -37.90 4.02 8.63
CA ASN A 385 -38.84 3.99 9.76
C ASN A 385 -38.13 3.32 10.95
N THR A 386 -38.90 2.77 11.91
CA THR A 386 -38.36 2.06 13.09
C THR A 386 -37.55 0.80 12.74
N ASN A 387 -37.86 0.12 11.64
CA ASN A 387 -37.29 -1.18 11.28
C ASN A 387 -36.43 -1.14 10.00
N ILE A 388 -36.71 -0.17 9.13
CA ILE A 388 -36.12 -0.04 7.80
C ILE A 388 -35.22 1.19 7.78
N ARG A 389 -34.02 1.02 7.24
CA ARG A 389 -33.11 2.12 6.92
C ARG A 389 -32.44 1.79 5.60
N ARG A 390 -32.65 2.63 4.59
CA ARG A 390 -31.97 2.58 3.30
C ARG A 390 -31.40 3.97 3.03
N ARG A 391 -30.22 4.01 2.41
CA ARG A 391 -29.53 5.26 2.11
C ARG A 391 -28.89 5.17 0.73
N LYS A 392 -28.95 6.26 -0.02
CA LYS A 392 -28.27 6.40 -1.31
C LYS A 392 -27.59 7.75 -1.42
N THR A 393 -26.32 7.73 -1.78
CA THR A 393 -25.54 8.95 -2.05
C THR A 393 -25.35 9.12 -3.56
N VAL A 394 -25.68 10.30 -4.06
CA VAL A 394 -25.57 10.70 -5.47
C VAL A 394 -24.80 12.01 -5.56
N LYS A 395 -23.72 12.03 -6.35
CA LYS A 395 -22.98 13.25 -6.67
C LYS A 395 -23.49 13.81 -7.99
N LEU A 396 -24.16 14.95 -7.94
CA LEU A 396 -24.64 15.68 -9.11
C LEU A 396 -23.55 16.65 -9.58
N GLN A 397 -23.22 16.67 -10.87
CA GLN A 397 -22.15 17.52 -11.42
C GLN A 397 -22.55 18.14 -12.76
N VAL A 398 -22.05 19.33 -13.07
CA VAL A 398 -22.25 19.93 -14.40
C VAL A 398 -21.34 19.28 -15.46
N LYS A 399 -21.88 19.00 -16.65
CA LYS A 399 -21.11 18.56 -17.82
C LYS A 399 -20.20 19.71 -18.28
N GLY A 400 -18.88 19.49 -18.29
CA GLY A 400 -17.91 20.45 -18.82
C GLY A 400 -17.29 21.42 -17.80
N GLY A 401 -17.60 21.32 -16.51
CA GLY A 401 -17.05 22.20 -15.47
C GLY A 401 -15.63 21.83 -15.01
N ARG A 402 -14.59 22.24 -15.74
CA ARG A 402 -13.26 22.58 -15.18
C ARG A 402 -12.63 23.72 -15.97
N GLY A 403 -12.48 24.89 -15.35
CA GLY A 403 -11.49 25.88 -15.79
C GLY A 403 -11.93 27.33 -15.97
N LEU A 404 -12.78 27.91 -15.11
CA LEU A 404 -12.77 29.37 -14.92
C LEU A 404 -12.04 29.70 -13.62
N HIS A 405 -10.72 29.76 -13.77
CA HIS A 405 -9.88 30.51 -12.86
C HIS A 405 -10.45 31.93 -12.78
N ARG A 406 -10.82 32.33 -11.58
CA ARG A 406 -11.26 33.66 -11.17
C ARG A 406 -10.24 34.70 -11.66
N ARG A 407 -10.38 35.20 -12.88
CA ARG A 407 -9.81 36.49 -13.29
C ARG A 407 -10.66 37.55 -12.62
N THR A 408 -10.22 37.96 -11.43
CA THR A 408 -10.58 39.25 -10.86
C THR A 408 -10.31 40.31 -11.92
N ARG A 409 -11.40 40.88 -12.45
CA ARG A 409 -11.40 42.10 -13.26
C ARG A 409 -10.86 43.19 -12.34
N ARG A 410 -9.59 43.57 -12.53
CA ARG A 410 -9.03 44.80 -11.95
C ARG A 410 -9.83 45.98 -12.46
N ASP A 411 -10.09 46.88 -11.53
CA ASP A 411 -10.67 48.20 -11.72
C ASP A 411 -10.05 48.89 -12.94
N SER A 412 -10.91 49.18 -13.92
CA SER A 412 -10.65 50.16 -14.96
C SER A 412 -10.97 51.52 -14.34
N ALA A 413 -9.94 52.20 -13.85
CA ALA A 413 -10.00 53.61 -13.54
C ALA A 413 -10.26 54.39 -14.84
N ASP A 414 -11.39 55.07 -14.90
CA ASP A 414 -11.70 56.09 -15.90
C ASP A 414 -11.18 57.44 -15.36
N PRO A 415 -10.26 58.15 -16.05
CA PRO A 415 -9.79 59.44 -15.60
C PRO A 415 -10.76 60.56 -16.01
N THR A 416 -11.23 61.28 -14.99
CA THR A 416 -11.98 62.54 -15.07
C THR A 416 -11.37 63.55 -16.07
N PRO A 417 -12.16 64.22 -16.93
CA PRO A 417 -11.65 65.26 -17.79
C PRO A 417 -11.47 66.59 -17.04
N LEU A 418 -10.30 67.22 -17.21
CA LEU A 418 -10.00 68.56 -16.73
C LEU A 418 -10.80 69.61 -17.53
N LEU A 419 -11.67 70.35 -16.82
CA LEU A 419 -12.24 71.61 -17.27
C LEU A 419 -11.22 72.73 -17.01
N ASN A 420 -10.73 73.35 -18.08
CA ASN A 420 -10.09 74.66 -18.00
C ASN A 420 -11.16 75.74 -18.11
N LEU A 421 -11.30 76.57 -17.08
CA LEU A 421 -12.04 77.82 -17.09
C LEU A 421 -11.15 78.95 -17.63
N VAL A 422 -11.76 79.82 -18.46
CA VAL A 422 -11.39 81.24 -18.55
C VAL A 422 -11.99 81.95 -17.35
#